data_AF-A0A9D7DYG5-F1
#
_entry.id   AF-A0A9D7DYG5-F1
#
_cell.length_a   1.000
_cell.length_b   1.000
_cell.length_c   1.000
_cell.angle_alpha   90.00
_cell.angle_beta   90.00
_cell.angle_gamma   90.00
#
_symmetry.space_group_name_H-M   'P 1'
#
loop_
_entity.id
_entity.type
_entity.pdbx_description
1 polymer ?
#
loop_
_entity_poly.entity_id
_entity_poly.type
_entity_poly.pdbx_seq_one_letter_code
_entity_poly.pdbx_strand_id
1 'polypeptide(L)'
;MLRPKVHFFIRGLEEMVVGIGGDADATRVELYPSIKHGKDARPLARDSALFPVLVCRECGQHYFERKYENLELNQTGRRVELLNGNAQGDLLRGGNAWWGPTSADSGTKLVMTNRLLEEGDEDEESAADRKLTKAYLCRDCGALHTNPGEKCLAEGCGHLAALLPTYLIGEKVSSCPTCRALSRKIGGRTLEPVRSVRAVTVSDVHILAQEMINAAPEGHRKLVVFADSRQDAAFRAGWIQDHGRRIRLRHMMLEVIRKADQPLSFNDLTDKLQGSFQRDKKLAEALLPEMFEEDAAIIFEQRNEWVRVGKALGYMVLREFTSGLRKREVLEALGLARLEYNGITAEDSGVSAWAAMVGMEPEDAVQGISSLLDNWRRSRMLFVPDDPIYSRYHPKDSPYLQSGILPLRDFTPTGLVLKPLAQNRARAKRWRNLVNDKGSGALQVLLRKWTRGQSNIDAMKWAEFLWDILTTNLKLLENVILLDSRGKTLADEVWQLNSDCIKVVEQSGRFRCKKCQRVTSRPSPQNLCMQRNCDGTVVHEEPNFEDYNVSIMDRAFTMVNAEEHTAQVPGTVRAKVEQDFKSAKGRTNCLVATPTLGVGS
;
A
#
# COMPACT_ATOMS: atom_id res chain seq x y z
N MET A 1 42.23 -13.60 -21.40
CA MET A 1 41.73 -13.22 -20.06
C MET A 1 40.47 -14.06 -19.80
N LEU A 2 40.53 -15.03 -18.88
CA LEU A 2 39.36 -15.86 -18.52
C LEU A 2 38.38 -14.97 -17.74
N ARG A 3 37.16 -14.78 -18.25
CA ARG A 3 36.06 -14.18 -17.46
C ARG A 3 35.38 -15.34 -16.72
N PRO A 4 35.58 -15.50 -15.40
CA PRO A 4 34.93 -16.58 -14.66
C PRO A 4 33.42 -16.44 -14.76
N LYS A 5 32.74 -17.51 -15.13
CA LYS A 5 31.28 -17.60 -15.04
C LYS A 5 30.93 -17.95 -13.61
N VAL A 6 30.42 -16.98 -12.85
CA VAL A 6 29.95 -17.22 -11.49
C VAL A 6 28.44 -17.49 -11.55
N HIS A 7 28.03 -18.65 -11.05
CA HIS A 7 26.63 -19.02 -10.94
C HIS A 7 26.17 -18.76 -9.50
N PHE A 8 25.28 -17.77 -9.32
CA PHE A 8 24.62 -17.50 -8.06
C PHE A 8 23.21 -18.05 -8.09
N PHE A 9 22.85 -18.81 -7.06
CA PHE A 9 21.49 -19.32 -6.87
C PHE A 9 20.84 -18.52 -5.75
N ILE A 10 19.81 -17.76 -6.10
CA ILE A 10 19.01 -16.98 -5.14
C ILE A 10 17.63 -17.63 -5.09
N ARG A 11 17.15 -17.92 -3.86
CA ARG A 11 15.81 -18.44 -3.62
C ARG A 11 15.01 -17.35 -2.93
N GLY A 12 13.86 -16.99 -3.50
CA GLY A 12 12.94 -16.05 -2.86
C GLY A 12 12.35 -16.63 -1.56
N LEU A 13 11.68 -15.76 -0.79
CA LEU A 13 10.93 -16.19 0.40
C LEU A 13 9.79 -17.12 -0.03
N GLU A 14 9.84 -18.39 0.36
CA GLU A 14 8.78 -19.34 -0.02
C GLU A 14 7.52 -19.10 0.81
N GLU A 15 7.56 -19.53 2.05
CA GLU A 15 6.58 -19.26 3.09
C GLU A 15 7.35 -19.02 4.37
N MET A 16 7.34 -17.78 4.84
CA MET A 16 7.94 -17.46 6.12
C MET A 16 7.19 -18.19 7.22
N VAL A 17 7.95 -18.76 8.14
CA VAL A 17 7.42 -19.44 9.31
C VAL A 17 7.98 -18.83 10.57
N VAL A 18 7.29 -19.02 11.68
CA VAL A 18 7.80 -18.67 12.99
C VAL A 18 7.95 -19.88 13.88
N GLY A 19 9.02 -19.88 14.67
CA GLY A 19 9.12 -20.68 15.87
C GLY A 19 8.67 -19.84 17.07
N ILE A 20 7.81 -20.39 17.91
CA ILE A 20 7.36 -19.71 19.13
C ILE A 20 8.19 -20.24 20.30
N GLY A 21 8.79 -19.36 21.09
CA GLY A 21 9.55 -19.64 22.31
C GLY A 21 9.09 -18.73 23.46
N GLY A 22 9.91 -18.63 24.51
CA GLY A 22 9.59 -17.85 25.71
C GLY A 22 9.11 -18.72 26.87
N ASP A 23 8.25 -18.18 27.73
CA ASP A 23 7.71 -18.84 28.92
C ASP A 23 6.19 -18.67 29.01
N ALA A 24 5.61 -19.01 30.17
CA ALA A 24 4.17 -18.95 30.37
C ALA A 24 3.60 -17.52 30.39
N ASP A 25 4.47 -16.52 30.64
CA ASP A 25 4.09 -15.13 30.81
C ASP A 25 4.31 -14.35 29.51
N ALA A 26 5.41 -14.62 28.79
CA ALA A 26 5.76 -13.94 27.56
C ALA A 26 6.16 -14.91 26.43
N THR A 27 5.56 -14.70 25.26
CA THR A 27 5.93 -15.45 24.05
C THR A 27 6.90 -14.67 23.18
N ARG A 28 7.99 -15.33 22.80
CA ARG A 28 8.95 -14.82 21.82
C ARG A 28 8.69 -15.46 20.47
N VAL A 29 8.62 -14.64 19.43
CA VAL A 29 8.41 -15.10 18.04
C VAL A 29 9.70 -14.92 17.27
N GLU A 30 10.26 -16.02 16.80
CA GLU A 30 11.44 -16.03 15.93
C GLU A 30 11.01 -16.30 14.50
N LEU A 31 11.38 -15.39 13.60
CA LEU A 31 10.97 -15.41 12.21
C LEU A 31 12.02 -16.08 11.33
N TYR A 32 11.59 -17.04 10.51
CA TYR A 32 12.45 -17.79 9.61
C TYR A 32 11.98 -17.65 8.15
N PRO A 33 12.91 -17.51 7.18
CA PRO A 33 12.57 -17.38 5.76
C PRO A 33 11.83 -18.57 5.15
N SER A 34 11.92 -19.75 5.77
CA SER A 34 11.32 -21.01 5.32
C SER A 34 11.28 -22.02 6.47
N ILE A 35 10.48 -23.09 6.33
CA ILE A 35 10.50 -24.25 7.25
C ILE A 35 11.91 -24.83 7.41
N LYS A 36 12.68 -24.98 6.33
CA LYS A 36 14.04 -25.53 6.38
C LYS A 36 14.94 -24.74 7.35
N HIS A 37 15.05 -23.42 7.15
CA HIS A 37 15.79 -22.55 8.06
C HIS A 37 15.27 -22.62 9.52
N GLY A 38 13.95 -22.73 9.71
CA GLY A 38 13.38 -22.94 11.04
C GLY A 38 13.80 -24.26 11.66
N LYS A 39 13.89 -25.34 10.88
CA LYS A 39 14.36 -26.66 11.33
C LYS A 39 15.85 -26.69 11.62
N ASP A 40 16.65 -26.00 10.82
CA ASP A 40 18.09 -25.87 11.05
C ASP A 40 18.36 -25.15 12.39
N ALA A 41 17.56 -24.12 12.71
CA ALA A 41 17.63 -23.42 13.99
C ALA A 41 16.97 -24.16 15.17
N ARG A 42 15.92 -24.95 14.90
CA ARG A 42 15.13 -25.70 15.91
C ARG A 42 15.01 -27.18 15.52
N PRO A 43 16.09 -27.97 15.61
CA PRO A 43 16.13 -29.34 15.09
C PRO A 43 15.12 -30.27 15.78
N LEU A 44 14.89 -30.06 17.08
CA LEU A 44 13.97 -30.87 17.89
C LEU A 44 12.48 -30.52 17.66
N ALA A 45 12.18 -29.31 17.18
CA ALA A 45 10.81 -28.91 16.91
C ALA A 45 10.26 -29.67 15.69
N ARG A 46 9.02 -30.17 15.78
CA ARG A 46 8.32 -30.74 14.63
C ARG A 46 8.01 -29.65 13.61
N ASP A 47 7.86 -30.00 12.34
CA ASP A 47 7.48 -29.06 11.28
C ASP A 47 6.15 -28.35 11.60
N SER A 48 5.23 -29.03 12.30
CA SER A 48 3.97 -28.48 12.78
C SER A 48 4.12 -27.37 13.83
N ALA A 49 5.26 -27.29 14.53
CA ALA A 49 5.58 -26.22 15.47
C ALA A 49 6.23 -24.98 14.80
N LEU A 50 6.47 -25.03 13.48
CA LEU A 50 6.92 -23.90 12.68
C LEU A 50 5.74 -23.33 11.87
N PHE A 51 5.13 -22.26 12.38
CA PHE A 51 3.85 -21.77 11.88
C PHE A 51 4.00 -20.80 10.72
N PRO A 52 3.30 -21.02 9.58
CA PRO A 52 3.20 -20.01 8.52
C PRO A 52 2.73 -18.65 9.03
N VAL A 53 3.38 -17.59 8.54
CA VAL A 53 3.09 -16.21 8.93
C VAL A 53 2.11 -15.56 7.96
N LEU A 54 1.05 -14.99 8.51
CA LEU A 54 0.17 -14.07 7.81
C LEU A 54 0.39 -12.65 8.33
N VAL A 55 0.20 -11.64 7.48
CA VAL A 55 0.23 -10.23 7.88
C VAL A 55 -1.02 -9.51 7.41
N CYS A 56 -1.55 -8.61 8.24
CA CYS A 56 -2.56 -7.66 7.82
C CYS A 56 -1.97 -6.72 6.76
N ARG A 57 -2.58 -6.68 5.58
CA ARG A 57 -2.13 -5.86 4.45
C ARG A 57 -2.16 -4.34 4.72
N GLU A 58 -2.84 -3.92 5.78
CA GLU A 58 -3.02 -2.52 6.11
C GLU A 58 -2.10 -2.07 7.24
N CYS A 59 -2.11 -2.79 8.36
CA CYS A 59 -1.35 -2.41 9.56
C CYS A 59 -0.14 -3.30 9.86
N GLY A 60 0.11 -4.37 9.12
CA GLY A 60 1.24 -5.26 9.38
C GLY A 60 1.08 -6.19 10.59
N GLN A 61 -0.05 -6.18 11.31
CA GLN A 61 -0.34 -7.15 12.37
C GLN A 61 -0.02 -8.57 11.88
N HIS A 62 0.89 -9.24 12.57
CA HIS A 62 1.25 -10.62 12.28
C HIS A 62 0.22 -11.57 12.87
N TYR A 63 0.10 -12.71 12.22
CA TYR A 63 -0.68 -13.86 12.65
C TYR A 63 0.04 -15.13 12.26
N PHE A 64 -0.35 -16.22 12.88
CA PHE A 64 0.11 -17.56 12.59
C PHE A 64 -1.09 -18.39 12.17
N GLU A 65 -0.89 -19.33 11.23
CA GLU A 65 -1.92 -20.28 10.86
C GLU A 65 -1.47 -21.72 11.06
N ARG A 66 -2.41 -22.57 11.48
CA ARG A 66 -2.25 -24.03 11.52
C ARG A 66 -3.60 -24.72 11.35
N LYS A 67 -3.59 -25.93 10.81
CA LYS A 67 -4.76 -26.81 10.79
C LYS A 67 -4.69 -27.82 11.92
N TYR A 68 -5.82 -28.05 12.57
CA TYR A 68 -5.97 -29.00 13.67
C TYR A 68 -7.02 -30.06 13.35
N GLU A 69 -6.78 -31.28 13.80
CA GLU A 69 -7.70 -32.41 13.61
C GLU A 69 -8.98 -32.22 14.42
N ASN A 70 -10.13 -32.44 13.78
CA ASN A 70 -11.45 -32.47 14.44
C ASN A 70 -11.72 -31.25 15.35
N LEU A 71 -11.12 -30.10 15.03
CA LEU A 71 -11.34 -28.85 15.75
C LEU A 71 -12.63 -28.22 15.25
N GLU A 72 -13.60 -28.09 16.14
CA GLU A 72 -14.83 -27.33 15.90
C GLU A 72 -14.75 -25.99 16.63
N LEU A 73 -15.22 -24.94 15.97
CA LEU A 73 -15.18 -23.59 16.51
C LEU A 73 -16.47 -22.84 16.21
N ASN A 74 -16.92 -22.08 17.20
CA ASN A 74 -17.99 -21.11 17.05
C ASN A 74 -17.40 -19.70 17.21
N GLN A 75 -17.79 -18.77 16.34
CA GLN A 75 -17.26 -17.40 16.38
C GLN A 75 -18.41 -16.40 16.50
N THR A 76 -18.48 -15.73 17.65
CA THR A 76 -19.42 -14.63 17.90
C THR A 76 -18.64 -13.32 18.00
N GLY A 77 -18.67 -12.54 16.93
CA GLY A 77 -17.87 -11.32 16.83
C GLY A 77 -16.37 -11.63 16.83
N ARG A 78 -15.65 -11.16 17.87
CA ARG A 78 -14.21 -11.42 18.06
C ARG A 78 -13.90 -12.61 18.97
N ARG A 79 -14.92 -13.13 19.65
CA ARG A 79 -14.74 -14.24 20.59
C ARG A 79 -14.84 -15.55 19.82
N VAL A 80 -13.82 -16.40 19.98
CA VAL A 80 -13.76 -17.74 19.41
C VAL A 80 -14.02 -18.72 20.54
N GLU A 81 -15.04 -19.55 20.41
CA GLU A 81 -15.31 -20.63 21.34
C GLU A 81 -14.82 -21.92 20.70
N LEU A 82 -13.91 -22.61 21.39
CA LEU A 82 -13.48 -23.95 21.00
C LEU A 82 -14.53 -24.93 21.48
N LEU A 83 -15.16 -25.65 20.55
CA LEU A 83 -16.13 -26.69 20.88
C LEU A 83 -15.39 -28.02 21.04
N ASN A 84 -15.95 -28.90 21.89
CA ASN A 84 -15.27 -30.12 22.31
C ASN A 84 -14.85 -31.04 21.16
N GLY A 85 -15.47 -31.00 19.97
CA GLY A 85 -15.13 -31.88 18.85
C GLY A 85 -14.79 -33.31 19.32
N ASN A 86 -13.66 -33.86 18.82
CA ASN A 86 -12.96 -35.00 19.43
C ASN A 86 -11.69 -34.55 20.17
N ALA A 87 -11.79 -33.48 20.96
CA ALA A 87 -10.67 -33.03 21.79
C ALA A 87 -10.29 -34.15 22.76
N GLN A 88 -9.00 -34.43 22.87
CA GLN A 88 -8.52 -35.42 23.83
C GLN A 88 -8.31 -34.71 25.19
N GLY A 89 -9.05 -35.14 26.21
CA GLY A 89 -9.15 -34.49 27.52
C GLY A 89 -10.55 -33.94 27.82
N ASP A 90 -10.95 -33.91 29.10
CA ASP A 90 -12.33 -33.60 29.52
C ASP A 90 -12.56 -32.09 29.70
N LEU A 91 -13.04 -31.41 28.65
CA LEU A 91 -13.48 -30.01 28.71
C LEU A 91 -14.67 -29.80 29.66
N LEU A 92 -15.55 -30.79 29.82
CA LEU A 92 -16.76 -30.70 30.65
C LEU A 92 -16.44 -30.72 32.15
N ARG A 93 -15.27 -31.23 32.54
CA ARG A 93 -14.76 -31.22 33.92
C ARG A 93 -13.66 -30.19 34.17
N GLY A 94 -13.47 -29.23 33.26
CA GLY A 94 -12.43 -28.20 33.40
C GLY A 94 -11.01 -28.70 33.15
N GLY A 95 -10.86 -29.85 32.49
CA GLY A 95 -9.56 -30.40 32.08
C GLY A 95 -8.91 -29.60 30.94
N ASN A 96 -7.62 -29.82 30.73
CA ASN A 96 -6.88 -29.20 29.63
C ASN A 96 -7.03 -30.05 28.36
N ALA A 97 -8.05 -29.73 27.56
CA ALA A 97 -8.26 -30.39 26.29
C ALA A 97 -7.29 -29.89 25.23
N TRP A 98 -6.97 -30.76 24.28
CA TRP A 98 -6.01 -30.45 23.24
C TRP A 98 -6.38 -31.01 21.87
N TRP A 99 -5.78 -30.41 20.84
CA TRP A 99 -5.90 -30.80 19.44
C TRP A 99 -4.52 -30.93 18.79
N GLY A 100 -4.32 -32.05 18.11
CA GLY A 100 -3.12 -32.32 17.32
C GLY A 100 -3.13 -31.52 16.00
N PRO A 101 -1.98 -30.99 15.56
CA PRO A 101 -1.88 -30.40 14.24
C PRO A 101 -1.93 -31.49 13.16
N THR A 102 -2.50 -31.17 12.00
CA THR A 102 -2.57 -32.08 10.85
C THR A 102 -1.92 -31.50 9.60
N SER A 103 -1.82 -32.33 8.56
CA SER A 103 -1.36 -31.96 7.23
C SER A 103 -2.24 -30.88 6.58
N ALA A 104 -1.72 -30.25 5.53
CA ALA A 104 -2.36 -29.11 4.88
C ALA A 104 -3.73 -29.42 4.24
N ASP A 105 -4.08 -30.69 4.00
CA ASP A 105 -5.27 -31.09 3.22
C ASP A 105 -6.46 -31.56 4.07
N SER A 106 -6.28 -31.77 5.38
CA SER A 106 -7.34 -32.16 6.31
C SER A 106 -7.39 -31.24 7.54
N GLY A 107 -8.49 -31.28 8.30
CA GLY A 107 -8.67 -30.50 9.53
C GLY A 107 -9.07 -29.04 9.34
N THR A 108 -9.30 -28.39 10.48
CA THR A 108 -9.85 -27.02 10.55
C THR A 108 -8.72 -26.01 10.68
N LYS A 109 -8.71 -25.01 9.79
CA LYS A 109 -7.78 -23.89 9.85
C LYS A 109 -8.06 -23.04 11.09
N LEU A 110 -7.01 -22.65 11.79
CA LEU A 110 -7.07 -21.70 12.89
C LEU A 110 -6.00 -20.63 12.70
N VAL A 111 -6.45 -19.38 12.69
CA VAL A 111 -5.59 -18.20 12.72
C VAL A 111 -5.48 -17.70 14.16
N MET A 112 -4.25 -17.40 14.57
CA MET A 112 -3.92 -16.96 15.91
C MET A 112 -2.85 -15.87 15.88
N THR A 113 -2.64 -15.18 16.99
CA THR A 113 -1.53 -14.25 17.18
C THR A 113 -1.07 -14.33 18.62
N ASN A 114 0.20 -14.06 18.87
CA ASN A 114 0.69 -14.01 20.25
C ASN A 114 0.50 -12.64 20.92
N ARG A 115 0.28 -11.57 20.13
CA ARG A 115 -0.02 -10.21 20.63
C ARG A 115 -0.69 -9.35 19.57
N LEU A 116 -1.38 -8.29 19.98
CA LEU A 116 -1.83 -7.23 19.07
C LEU A 116 -0.81 -6.07 19.05
N LEU A 117 -0.66 -5.44 17.88
CA LEU A 117 0.06 -4.18 17.69
C LEU A 117 -0.75 -3.00 18.28
N GLU A 118 -0.95 -2.95 19.59
CA GLU A 118 -1.40 -1.73 20.29
C GLU A 118 -0.23 -1.18 21.12
N GLU A 119 -0.13 0.15 21.26
CA GLU A 119 0.87 0.77 22.15
C GLU A 119 0.58 0.36 23.59
N GLY A 120 1.48 -0.46 24.12
CA GLY A 120 1.67 -0.80 25.52
C GLY A 120 3.05 -1.44 25.57
N ASP A 121 3.84 -1.13 26.59
CA ASP A 121 5.12 -1.80 26.84
C ASP A 121 4.93 -3.32 26.70
N GLU A 122 5.98 -4.02 26.27
CA GLU A 122 5.94 -5.44 25.86
C GLU A 122 5.40 -6.41 26.94
N ASP A 123 5.07 -5.89 28.13
CA ASP A 123 4.76 -6.60 29.37
C ASP A 123 3.31 -6.46 29.88
N GLU A 124 2.43 -5.64 29.30
CA GLU A 124 1.02 -5.49 29.76
C GLU A 124 -0.04 -5.97 28.75
N GLU A 125 -0.88 -6.94 29.16
CA GLU A 125 -1.99 -7.47 28.38
C GLU A 125 -3.09 -6.40 28.15
N SER A 126 -3.27 -5.98 26.89
CA SER A 126 -4.15 -4.86 26.53
C SER A 126 -5.64 -5.18 26.72
N ALA A 127 -6.48 -4.15 26.87
CA ALA A 127 -7.94 -4.32 26.91
C ALA A 127 -8.52 -4.96 25.62
N ALA A 128 -7.79 -4.89 24.51
CA ALA A 128 -8.14 -5.57 23.26
C ALA A 128 -7.80 -7.06 23.31
N ASP A 129 -6.67 -7.44 23.92
CA ASP A 129 -6.25 -8.83 24.11
C ASP A 129 -7.23 -9.60 25.00
N ARG A 130 -7.72 -8.96 26.07
CA ARG A 130 -8.75 -9.53 26.97
C ARG A 130 -10.08 -9.88 26.28
N LYS A 131 -10.32 -9.35 25.08
CA LYS A 131 -11.53 -9.66 24.27
C LYS A 131 -11.33 -10.82 23.31
N LEU A 132 -10.09 -11.25 23.10
CA LEU A 132 -9.75 -12.42 22.31
C LEU A 132 -9.73 -13.65 23.21
N THR A 133 -10.03 -14.81 22.62
CA THR A 133 -9.96 -16.07 23.36
C THR A 133 -8.50 -16.48 23.50
N LYS A 134 -8.05 -16.65 24.74
CA LYS A 134 -6.71 -17.15 25.06
C LYS A 134 -6.68 -18.69 24.96
N ALA A 135 -5.62 -19.22 24.39
CA ALA A 135 -5.31 -20.64 24.30
C ALA A 135 -3.80 -20.82 24.46
N TYR A 136 -3.30 -22.07 24.42
CA TYR A 136 -1.90 -22.36 24.67
C TYR A 136 -1.32 -23.33 23.62
N LEU A 137 -0.07 -23.12 23.24
CA LEU A 137 0.62 -23.90 22.22
C LEU A 137 1.80 -24.66 22.80
N CYS A 138 1.99 -25.90 22.35
CA CYS A 138 3.24 -26.61 22.56
C CYS A 138 4.30 -26.10 21.56
N ARG A 139 5.43 -25.61 22.07
CA ARG A 139 6.55 -25.10 21.24
C ARG A 139 7.27 -26.17 20.41
N ASP A 140 7.10 -27.45 20.76
CA ASP A 140 7.81 -28.57 20.13
C ASP A 140 6.96 -29.29 19.08
N CYS A 141 5.68 -29.55 19.38
CA CYS A 141 4.81 -30.27 18.45
C CYS A 141 3.76 -29.38 17.78
N GLY A 142 3.52 -28.16 18.27
CA GLY A 142 2.49 -27.26 17.74
C GLY A 142 1.06 -27.63 18.13
N ALA A 143 0.84 -28.54 19.08
CA ALA A 143 -0.49 -28.85 19.59
C ALA A 143 -1.13 -27.65 20.30
N LEU A 144 -2.44 -27.50 20.14
CA LEU A 144 -3.26 -26.47 20.78
C LEU A 144 -3.89 -27.03 22.05
N HIS A 145 -3.88 -26.24 23.12
CA HIS A 145 -4.42 -26.54 24.44
C HIS A 145 -5.36 -25.44 24.91
N THR A 146 -6.42 -25.78 25.64
CA THR A 146 -7.36 -24.79 26.19
C THR A 146 -6.84 -24.08 27.43
N ASN A 147 -6.06 -24.78 28.25
CA ASN A 147 -5.58 -24.31 29.55
C ASN A 147 -4.05 -24.30 29.60
N PRO A 148 -3.44 -23.50 30.49
CA PRO A 148 -2.00 -23.55 30.70
C PRO A 148 -1.59 -24.92 31.27
N GLY A 149 -0.31 -25.24 31.16
CA GLY A 149 0.24 -26.47 31.70
C GLY A 149 1.76 -26.51 31.57
N GLU A 150 2.41 -27.21 32.49
CA GLU A 150 3.88 -27.37 32.53
C GLU A 150 4.42 -28.40 31.54
N LYS A 151 3.52 -29.12 30.86
CA LYS A 151 3.86 -30.10 29.82
C LYS A 151 2.79 -30.18 28.74
N CYS A 152 3.18 -30.65 27.57
CA CYS A 152 2.23 -30.99 26.51
C CYS A 152 1.52 -32.32 26.80
N LEU A 153 0.19 -32.31 26.68
CA LEU A 153 -0.66 -33.50 26.84
C LEU A 153 -0.90 -34.25 25.52
N ALA A 154 -0.41 -33.73 24.40
CA ALA A 154 -0.57 -34.38 23.10
C ALA A 154 0.10 -35.74 23.07
N GLU A 155 -0.64 -36.74 22.60
CA GLU A 155 -0.16 -38.12 22.44
C GLU A 155 1.13 -38.14 21.60
N GLY A 156 2.13 -38.87 22.11
CA GLY A 156 3.44 -38.98 21.46
C GLY A 156 4.31 -37.72 21.51
N CYS A 157 3.89 -36.62 22.16
CA CYS A 157 4.75 -35.46 22.41
C CYS A 157 5.30 -35.46 23.83
N GLY A 158 4.45 -35.28 24.85
CA GLY A 158 4.86 -35.29 26.26
C GLY A 158 5.92 -34.25 26.65
N HIS A 159 6.16 -33.23 25.82
CA HIS A 159 7.23 -32.25 26.02
C HIS A 159 7.12 -31.55 27.38
N LEU A 160 8.19 -31.59 28.17
CA LEU A 160 8.26 -31.11 29.56
C LEU A 160 8.66 -29.63 29.63
N ALA A 161 7.82 -28.78 29.05
CA ALA A 161 7.94 -27.33 29.21
C ALA A 161 6.56 -26.67 29.21
N ALA A 162 6.50 -25.48 29.81
CA ALA A 162 5.29 -24.68 29.87
C ALA A 162 4.75 -24.40 28.46
N LEU A 163 3.44 -24.61 28.33
CA LEU A 163 2.66 -24.23 27.15
C LEU A 163 2.62 -22.71 27.01
N LEU A 164 2.74 -22.24 25.77
CA LEU A 164 2.91 -20.83 25.45
C LEU A 164 1.58 -20.17 25.12
N PRO A 165 1.23 -19.02 25.72
CA PRO A 165 -0.05 -18.37 25.47
C PRO A 165 -0.18 -17.85 24.03
N THR A 166 -1.38 -17.91 23.48
CA THR A 166 -1.74 -17.38 22.17
C THR A 166 -3.19 -16.89 22.17
N TYR A 167 -3.54 -15.98 21.26
CA TYR A 167 -4.88 -15.44 21.09
C TYR A 167 -5.49 -15.93 19.79
N LEU A 168 -6.69 -16.48 19.88
CA LEU A 168 -7.42 -17.04 18.75
C LEU A 168 -8.16 -15.94 17.99
N ILE A 169 -8.05 -15.97 16.66
CA ILE A 169 -8.77 -15.09 15.74
C ILE A 169 -9.95 -15.81 15.08
N GLY A 170 -9.78 -17.09 14.75
CA GLY A 170 -10.79 -17.95 14.13
C GLY A 170 -10.30 -18.59 12.83
N GLU A 171 -11.20 -19.25 12.10
CA GLU A 171 -10.86 -19.91 10.82
C GLU A 171 -10.55 -18.90 9.70
N LYS A 172 -11.28 -17.77 9.72
CA LYS A 172 -11.19 -16.70 8.72
C LYS A 172 -11.06 -15.36 9.41
N VAL A 173 -10.25 -14.47 8.86
CA VAL A 173 -10.11 -13.11 9.40
C VAL A 173 -11.07 -12.17 8.68
N SER A 174 -12.31 -12.06 9.16
CA SER A 174 -13.29 -11.14 8.56
C SER A 174 -12.91 -9.66 8.78
N SER A 175 -12.26 -9.35 9.91
CA SER A 175 -11.78 -8.03 10.29
C SER A 175 -10.50 -8.11 11.11
N CYS A 176 -9.51 -7.28 10.80
CA CYS A 176 -8.28 -7.20 11.59
C CYS A 176 -8.58 -6.67 13.01
N PRO A 177 -8.25 -7.39 14.11
CA PRO A 177 -8.46 -6.92 15.48
C PRO A 177 -7.81 -5.56 15.78
N THR A 178 -6.60 -5.31 15.23
CA THR A 178 -5.79 -4.11 15.43
C THR A 178 -6.35 -2.90 14.67
N CYS A 179 -6.36 -2.94 13.33
CA CYS A 179 -6.69 -1.76 12.51
C CYS A 179 -8.12 -1.77 11.96
N ARG A 180 -8.91 -2.82 12.25
CA ARG A 180 -10.30 -3.00 11.80
C ARG A 180 -10.46 -3.03 10.27
N ALA A 181 -9.40 -3.37 9.53
CA ALA A 181 -9.47 -3.62 8.11
C ALA A 181 -10.41 -4.79 7.83
N LEU A 182 -11.43 -4.57 6.99
CA LEU A 182 -12.45 -5.54 6.65
C LEU A 182 -12.07 -6.36 5.41
N SER A 183 -12.56 -7.61 5.38
CA SER A 183 -12.59 -8.42 4.16
C SER A 183 -13.33 -7.71 3.03
N ARG A 184 -12.88 -7.93 1.79
CA ARG A 184 -13.47 -7.33 0.58
C ARG A 184 -14.00 -8.42 -0.34
N LYS A 185 -15.12 -8.16 -1.03
CA LYS A 185 -15.59 -9.04 -2.09
C LYS A 185 -15.14 -8.51 -3.45
N ILE A 186 -14.44 -9.34 -4.23
CA ILE A 186 -14.04 -9.04 -5.62
C ILE A 186 -14.38 -10.26 -6.48
N GLY A 187 -15.23 -10.08 -7.49
CA GLY A 187 -15.60 -11.16 -8.42
C GLY A 187 -16.16 -12.40 -7.72
N GLY A 188 -17.00 -12.22 -6.69
CA GLY A 188 -17.56 -13.32 -5.90
C GLY A 188 -16.63 -13.93 -4.85
N ARG A 189 -15.31 -13.64 -4.90
CA ARG A 189 -14.33 -14.12 -3.92
C ARG A 189 -14.21 -13.16 -2.74
N THR A 190 -14.16 -13.71 -1.53
CA THR A 190 -13.86 -12.95 -0.31
C THR A 190 -12.35 -12.90 -0.12
N LEU A 191 -11.79 -11.69 -0.18
CA LEU A 191 -10.39 -11.42 0.11
C LEU A 191 -10.29 -10.96 1.57
N GLU A 192 -9.66 -11.80 2.38
CA GLU A 192 -9.32 -11.47 3.76
C GLU A 192 -8.31 -10.32 3.83
N PRO A 193 -8.32 -9.52 4.92
CA PRO A 193 -7.39 -8.43 5.14
C PRO A 193 -5.97 -8.94 5.48
N VAL A 194 -5.80 -10.24 5.73
CA VAL A 194 -4.52 -10.90 6.03
C VAL A 194 -4.06 -11.72 4.82
N ARG A 195 -2.74 -11.85 4.64
CA ARG A 195 -2.13 -12.67 3.60
C ARG A 195 -0.84 -13.32 4.10
N SER A 196 -0.52 -14.49 3.58
CA SER A 196 0.77 -15.14 3.80
C SER A 196 1.91 -14.27 3.29
N VAL A 197 3.01 -14.25 4.04
CA VAL A 197 4.24 -13.57 3.64
C VAL A 197 5.03 -14.51 2.73
N ARG A 198 4.96 -14.26 1.43
CA ARG A 198 5.64 -15.02 0.39
C ARG A 198 6.21 -14.07 -0.63
N ALA A 199 7.37 -14.40 -1.18
CA ALA A 199 7.96 -13.67 -2.29
C ALA A 199 7.08 -13.82 -3.53
N VAL A 200 7.14 -12.80 -4.37
CA VAL A 200 6.50 -12.81 -5.67
C VAL A 200 7.64 -12.82 -6.69
N THR A 201 7.85 -13.96 -7.34
CA THR A 201 9.01 -14.22 -8.20
C THR A 201 9.28 -13.11 -9.20
N VAL A 202 8.23 -12.54 -9.83
CA VAL A 202 8.41 -11.44 -10.80
C VAL A 202 8.96 -10.16 -10.16
N SER A 203 8.63 -9.89 -8.89
CA SER A 203 9.15 -8.75 -8.13
C SER A 203 10.63 -8.94 -7.80
N ASP A 204 11.00 -10.14 -7.35
CA ASP A 204 12.40 -10.46 -7.03
C ASP A 204 13.28 -10.37 -8.28
N VAL A 205 12.82 -10.97 -9.38
CA VAL A 205 13.52 -10.92 -10.67
C VAL A 205 13.69 -9.50 -11.17
N HIS A 206 12.67 -8.64 -11.00
CA HIS A 206 12.79 -7.23 -11.34
C HIS A 206 13.81 -6.49 -10.47
N ILE A 207 13.76 -6.66 -9.14
CA ILE A 207 14.71 -6.02 -8.22
C ILE A 207 16.14 -6.42 -8.60
N LEU A 208 16.39 -7.73 -8.80
CA LEU A 208 17.68 -8.23 -9.22
C LEU A 208 18.10 -7.68 -10.57
N ALA A 209 17.20 -7.69 -11.57
CA ALA A 209 17.50 -7.16 -12.90
C ALA A 209 17.85 -5.66 -12.84
N GLN A 210 17.09 -4.88 -12.07
CA GLN A 210 17.30 -3.45 -11.89
C GLN A 210 18.64 -3.17 -11.19
N GLU A 211 18.98 -3.91 -10.13
CA GLU A 211 20.26 -3.76 -9.44
C GLU A 211 21.44 -4.21 -10.30
N MET A 212 21.31 -5.29 -11.07
CA MET A 212 22.35 -5.75 -12.00
C MET A 212 22.61 -4.70 -13.09
N ILE A 213 21.57 -4.08 -13.65
CA ILE A 213 21.72 -3.00 -14.63
C ILE A 213 22.39 -1.76 -14.01
N ASN A 214 22.03 -1.39 -12.78
CA ASN A 214 22.63 -0.26 -12.07
C ASN A 214 24.09 -0.50 -11.68
N ALA A 215 24.42 -1.73 -11.27
CA ALA A 215 25.79 -2.12 -10.88
C ALA A 215 26.70 -2.39 -12.09
N ALA A 216 26.14 -2.68 -13.27
CA ALA A 216 26.91 -2.94 -14.47
C ALA A 216 27.64 -1.68 -14.96
N PRO A 217 28.93 -1.80 -15.36
CA PRO A 217 29.68 -0.67 -15.88
C PRO A 217 29.05 -0.15 -17.17
N GLU A 218 29.30 1.12 -17.47
CA GLU A 218 28.81 1.76 -18.68
C GLU A 218 29.25 0.96 -19.93
N GLY A 219 28.34 0.82 -20.91
CA GLY A 219 28.55 -0.03 -22.09
C GLY A 219 28.29 -1.53 -21.87
N HIS A 220 28.16 -2.01 -20.63
CA HIS A 220 27.89 -3.42 -20.30
C HIS A 220 26.54 -3.65 -19.60
N ARG A 221 25.66 -2.65 -19.61
CA ARG A 221 24.31 -2.73 -19.03
C ARG A 221 23.39 -3.53 -19.94
N LYS A 222 23.60 -4.85 -20.02
CA LYS A 222 22.80 -5.79 -20.83
C LYS A 222 22.55 -7.06 -20.03
N LEU A 223 21.30 -7.51 -19.99
CA LEU A 223 20.85 -8.65 -19.20
C LEU A 223 19.94 -9.57 -20.05
N VAL A 224 20.06 -10.87 -19.83
CA VAL A 224 19.10 -11.85 -20.35
C VAL A 224 18.55 -12.63 -19.17
N VAL A 225 17.23 -12.64 -19.04
CA VAL A 225 16.47 -13.33 -18.00
C VAL A 225 15.78 -14.53 -18.65
N PHE A 226 15.98 -15.71 -18.09
CA PHE A 226 15.27 -16.91 -18.56
C PHE A 226 14.02 -17.17 -17.72
N ALA A 227 12.93 -17.55 -18.39
CA ALA A 227 11.65 -17.91 -17.78
C ALA A 227 11.23 -19.32 -18.23
N ASP A 228 10.45 -20.02 -17.39
CA ASP A 228 10.12 -21.43 -17.58
C ASP A 228 9.12 -21.68 -18.71
N SER A 229 8.36 -20.66 -19.09
CA SER A 229 7.40 -20.74 -20.18
C SER A 229 7.30 -19.42 -20.95
N ARG A 230 6.69 -19.46 -22.14
CA ARG A 230 6.45 -18.26 -22.95
C ARG A 230 5.51 -17.27 -22.27
N GLN A 231 4.48 -17.78 -21.60
CA GLN A 231 3.52 -16.96 -20.85
C GLN A 231 4.20 -16.25 -19.67
N ASP A 232 5.07 -16.96 -18.96
CA ASP A 232 5.85 -16.39 -17.85
C ASP A 232 6.86 -15.35 -18.38
N ALA A 233 7.52 -15.61 -19.50
CA ALA A 233 8.41 -14.64 -20.14
C ALA A 233 7.69 -13.35 -20.53
N ALA A 234 6.54 -13.46 -21.21
CA ALA A 234 5.70 -12.32 -21.61
C ALA A 234 5.24 -11.50 -20.38
N PHE A 235 4.73 -12.19 -19.35
CA PHE A 235 4.29 -11.56 -18.11
C PHE A 235 5.43 -10.84 -17.39
N ARG A 236 6.60 -11.50 -17.23
CA ARG A 236 7.77 -10.90 -16.59
C ARG A 236 8.31 -9.70 -17.37
N ALA A 237 8.41 -9.79 -18.69
CA ALA A 237 8.87 -8.67 -19.53
C ALA A 237 7.98 -7.44 -19.34
N GLY A 238 6.66 -7.60 -19.50
CA GLY A 238 5.70 -6.50 -19.31
C GLY A 238 5.72 -5.94 -17.88
N TRP A 239 5.82 -6.80 -16.87
CA TRP A 239 5.87 -6.38 -15.47
C TRP A 239 7.15 -5.60 -15.16
N ILE A 240 8.32 -6.11 -15.55
CA ILE A 240 9.63 -5.46 -15.35
C ILE A 240 9.63 -4.08 -16.05
N GLN A 241 9.09 -4.02 -17.27
CA GLN A 241 9.00 -2.78 -18.03
C GLN A 241 8.13 -1.73 -17.34
N ASP A 242 6.91 -2.08 -16.95
CA ASP A 242 5.97 -1.16 -16.27
C ASP A 242 6.53 -0.67 -14.92
N HIS A 243 7.18 -1.53 -14.14
CA HIS A 243 7.80 -1.13 -12.87
C HIS A 243 9.04 -0.27 -13.08
N GLY A 244 9.90 -0.62 -14.04
CA GLY A 244 11.07 0.17 -14.42
C GLY A 244 10.69 1.61 -14.80
N ARG A 245 9.66 1.77 -15.64
CA ARG A 245 9.13 3.09 -16.04
C ARG A 245 8.63 3.90 -14.85
N ARG A 246 7.87 3.27 -13.95
CA ARG A 246 7.37 3.93 -12.72
C ARG A 246 8.49 4.40 -11.81
N ILE A 247 9.48 3.55 -11.55
CA ILE A 247 10.61 3.91 -10.68
C ILE A 247 11.45 5.02 -11.32
N ARG A 248 11.71 4.93 -12.63
CA ARG A 248 12.47 5.96 -13.36
C ARG A 248 11.77 7.32 -13.29
N LEU A 249 10.47 7.36 -13.56
CA LEU A 249 9.72 8.62 -13.51
C LEU A 249 9.68 9.20 -12.11
N ARG A 250 9.54 8.36 -11.07
CA ARG A 250 9.62 8.82 -9.69
C ARG A 250 10.98 9.43 -9.35
N HIS A 251 12.06 8.81 -9.81
CA HIS A 251 13.41 9.34 -9.66
C HIS A 251 13.54 10.71 -10.34
N MET A 252 13.03 10.83 -11.57
CA MET A 252 13.02 12.11 -12.29
C MET A 252 12.17 13.18 -11.59
N MET A 253 11.00 12.82 -11.04
CA MET A 253 10.18 13.74 -10.25
C MET A 253 10.95 14.24 -9.02
N LEU A 254 11.59 13.34 -8.28
CA LEU A 254 12.38 13.69 -7.11
C LEU A 254 13.60 14.55 -7.46
N GLU A 255 14.32 14.23 -8.55
CA GLU A 255 15.41 15.07 -9.04
C GLU A 255 14.94 16.49 -9.36
N VAL A 256 13.77 16.65 -10.00
CA VAL A 256 13.19 17.96 -10.31
C VAL A 256 12.80 18.71 -9.03
N ILE A 257 12.21 18.02 -8.05
CA ILE A 257 11.82 18.59 -6.76
C ILE A 257 13.06 19.06 -5.97
N ARG A 258 14.11 18.22 -5.88
CA ARG A 258 15.37 18.52 -5.18
C ARG A 258 16.13 19.70 -5.78
N LYS A 259 16.03 19.90 -7.10
CA LYS A 259 16.68 21.01 -7.82
C LYS A 259 15.84 22.29 -7.84
N ALA A 260 14.64 22.28 -7.27
CA ALA A 260 13.77 23.45 -7.30
C ALA A 260 14.07 24.37 -6.12
N ASP A 261 14.39 25.64 -6.42
CA ASP A 261 14.57 26.67 -5.39
C ASP A 261 13.25 27.13 -4.76
N GLN A 262 12.13 26.79 -5.39
CA GLN A 262 10.78 27.19 -4.96
C GLN A 262 9.80 26.01 -5.08
N PRO A 263 8.74 25.99 -4.25
CA PRO A 263 7.67 24.99 -4.35
C PRO A 263 7.05 24.93 -5.76
N LEU A 264 6.86 23.71 -6.29
CA LEU A 264 6.40 23.50 -7.68
C LEU A 264 4.90 23.21 -7.74
N SER A 265 4.15 23.80 -8.67
CA SER A 265 2.83 23.26 -9.01
C SER A 265 2.96 21.92 -9.75
N PHE A 266 1.85 21.19 -9.89
CA PHE A 266 1.83 19.99 -10.73
C PHE A 266 2.16 20.30 -12.20
N ASN A 267 1.76 21.47 -12.70
CA ASN A 267 2.09 21.92 -14.06
C ASN A 267 3.59 22.22 -14.17
N ASP A 268 4.18 22.95 -13.21
CA ASP A 268 5.63 23.23 -13.20
C ASP A 268 6.47 21.94 -13.20
N LEU A 269 6.06 20.95 -12.39
CA LEU A 269 6.70 19.64 -12.34
C LEU A 269 6.56 18.90 -13.69
N THR A 270 5.38 18.94 -14.30
CA THR A 270 5.10 18.34 -15.61
C THR A 270 5.96 18.97 -16.71
N ASP A 271 6.03 20.30 -16.76
CA ASP A 271 6.78 21.05 -17.76
C ASP A 271 8.29 20.80 -17.65
N LYS A 272 8.83 20.75 -16.41
CA LYS A 272 10.24 20.41 -16.17
C LYS A 272 10.59 18.98 -16.60
N LEU A 273 9.69 18.02 -16.37
CA LEU A 273 9.84 16.64 -16.86
C LEU A 273 9.78 16.58 -18.39
N GLN A 274 8.81 17.27 -18.99
CA GLN A 274 8.66 17.34 -20.44
C GLN A 274 9.87 17.99 -21.11
N GLY A 275 10.42 19.06 -20.54
CA GLY A 275 11.66 19.67 -21.03
C GLY A 275 12.86 18.72 -20.99
N SER A 276 12.88 17.78 -20.03
CA SER A 276 13.90 16.73 -19.98
C SER A 276 13.71 15.70 -21.11
N PHE A 277 12.47 15.35 -21.44
CA PHE A 277 12.16 14.49 -22.58
C PHE A 277 12.46 15.17 -23.92
N GLN A 278 12.26 16.48 -24.04
CA GLN A 278 12.61 17.23 -25.26
C GLN A 278 14.13 17.25 -25.50
N ARG A 279 14.94 17.31 -24.44
CA ARG A 279 16.40 17.22 -24.53
C ARG A 279 16.88 15.80 -24.85
N ASP A 280 16.16 14.78 -24.38
CA ASP A 280 16.47 13.37 -24.64
C ASP A 280 15.21 12.62 -25.12
N LYS A 281 14.94 12.69 -26.43
CA LYS A 281 13.79 12.02 -27.04
C LYS A 281 13.80 10.51 -26.82
N LYS A 282 14.98 9.88 -26.74
CA LYS A 282 15.09 8.43 -26.51
C LYS A 282 14.59 8.04 -25.14
N LEU A 283 14.82 8.87 -24.12
CA LEU A 283 14.25 8.68 -22.79
C LEU A 283 12.72 8.75 -22.83
N ALA A 284 12.15 9.69 -23.61
CA ALA A 284 10.71 9.81 -23.79
C ALA A 284 10.12 8.54 -24.44
N GLU A 285 10.74 8.06 -25.52
CA GLU A 285 10.35 6.81 -26.21
C GLU A 285 10.48 5.58 -25.31
N ALA A 286 11.43 5.56 -24.38
CA ALA A 286 11.60 4.44 -23.44
C ALA A 286 10.55 4.45 -22.31
N LEU A 287 10.09 5.64 -21.90
CA LEU A 287 9.13 5.80 -20.78
C LEU A 287 7.68 5.84 -21.22
N LEU A 288 7.40 6.38 -22.40
CA LEU A 288 6.07 6.57 -22.98
C LEU A 288 6.04 6.14 -24.45
N PRO A 289 6.46 4.91 -24.81
CA PRO A 289 6.49 4.48 -26.21
C PRO A 289 5.13 4.61 -26.90
N GLU A 290 4.04 4.47 -26.16
CA GLU A 290 2.67 4.59 -26.66
C GLU A 290 2.38 5.98 -27.26
N MET A 291 3.17 7.01 -26.90
CA MET A 291 3.04 8.36 -27.45
C MET A 291 3.79 8.53 -28.79
N PHE A 292 4.64 7.58 -29.18
CA PHE A 292 5.54 7.66 -30.33
C PHE A 292 5.31 6.56 -31.37
N GLU A 293 4.28 5.74 -31.21
CA GLU A 293 3.84 4.79 -32.23
C GLU A 293 3.41 5.50 -33.51
N GLU A 294 3.48 4.81 -34.66
CA GLU A 294 3.26 5.39 -35.99
C GLU A 294 1.86 6.02 -36.13
N ASP A 295 0.86 5.42 -35.50
CA ASP A 295 -0.53 5.83 -35.48
C ASP A 295 -0.90 6.70 -34.27
N ALA A 296 0.04 7.01 -33.37
CA ALA A 296 -0.24 7.78 -32.16
C ALA A 296 -0.84 9.17 -32.46
N ALA A 297 -0.41 9.84 -33.53
CA ALA A 297 -0.98 11.14 -33.92
C ALA A 297 -2.48 11.04 -34.28
N ILE A 298 -2.91 9.89 -34.80
CA ILE A 298 -4.30 9.60 -35.15
C ILE A 298 -5.07 9.17 -33.90
N ILE A 299 -4.55 8.19 -33.15
CA ILE A 299 -5.19 7.65 -31.94
C ILE A 299 -5.47 8.73 -30.90
N PHE A 300 -4.53 9.64 -30.70
CA PHE A 300 -4.65 10.71 -29.70
C PHE A 300 -5.25 12.00 -30.25
N GLU A 301 -5.59 12.05 -31.55
CA GLU A 301 -6.09 13.24 -32.25
C GLU A 301 -5.20 14.48 -32.08
N GLN A 302 -3.90 14.27 -31.92
CA GLN A 302 -2.92 15.31 -31.59
C GLN A 302 -1.68 15.15 -32.47
N ARG A 303 -1.54 16.06 -33.45
CA ARG A 303 -0.39 16.04 -34.39
C ARG A 303 0.94 16.31 -33.69
N ASN A 304 0.96 17.22 -32.72
CA ASN A 304 2.17 17.53 -31.96
C ASN A 304 2.38 16.49 -30.85
N GLU A 305 3.48 15.73 -30.94
CA GLU A 305 3.85 14.69 -29.97
C GLU A 305 4.01 15.22 -28.55
N TRP A 306 4.46 16.46 -28.40
CA TRP A 306 4.69 17.06 -27.10
C TRP A 306 3.39 17.42 -26.37
N VAL A 307 2.28 17.62 -27.07
CA VAL A 307 0.97 17.84 -26.42
C VAL A 307 0.49 16.56 -25.74
N ARG A 308 0.57 15.42 -26.45
CA ARG A 308 0.18 14.11 -25.89
C ARG A 308 1.13 13.63 -24.80
N VAL A 309 2.43 13.84 -24.99
CA VAL A 309 3.45 13.55 -23.96
C VAL A 309 3.23 14.38 -22.71
N GLY A 310 3.00 15.69 -22.83
CA GLY A 310 2.73 16.57 -21.69
C GLY A 310 1.48 16.13 -20.92
N LYS A 311 0.40 15.78 -21.63
CA LYS A 311 -0.83 15.26 -21.01
C LYS A 311 -0.61 13.92 -20.30
N ALA A 312 0.11 12.99 -20.91
CA ALA A 312 0.48 11.72 -20.29
C ALA A 312 1.33 11.93 -19.03
N LEU A 313 2.32 12.83 -19.07
CA LEU A 313 3.15 13.19 -17.92
C LEU A 313 2.32 13.81 -16.79
N GLY A 314 1.41 14.73 -17.11
CA GLY A 314 0.50 15.33 -16.14
C GLY A 314 -0.32 14.26 -15.41
N TYR A 315 -0.82 13.26 -16.12
CA TYR A 315 -1.50 12.12 -15.50
C TYR A 315 -0.59 11.30 -14.59
N MET A 316 0.67 11.10 -14.94
CA MET A 316 1.63 10.37 -14.10
C MET A 316 2.01 11.15 -12.85
N VAL A 317 2.22 12.46 -12.96
CA VAL A 317 2.43 13.38 -11.81
C VAL A 317 1.22 13.33 -10.87
N LEU A 318 0.01 13.50 -11.41
CA LEU A 318 -1.22 13.42 -10.63
C LEU A 318 -1.35 12.05 -9.93
N ARG A 319 -1.02 10.95 -10.59
CA ARG A 319 -1.09 9.60 -9.99
C ARG A 319 -0.11 9.42 -8.84
N GLU A 320 1.08 10.01 -8.91
CA GLU A 320 2.07 9.99 -7.83
C GLU A 320 1.51 10.69 -6.58
N PHE A 321 0.92 11.86 -6.75
CA PHE A 321 0.38 12.71 -5.68
C PHE A 321 -1.14 12.62 -5.48
N THR A 322 -1.81 11.54 -5.90
CA THR A 322 -3.22 11.30 -5.54
C THR A 322 -3.48 9.83 -5.20
N SER A 323 -2.44 9.00 -5.25
CA SER A 323 -2.52 7.60 -4.88
C SER A 323 -2.98 7.45 -3.42
N GLY A 324 -3.96 6.58 -3.18
CA GLY A 324 -4.56 6.42 -1.86
C GLY A 324 -3.57 6.05 -0.75
N LEU A 325 -3.90 6.40 0.50
CA LEU A 325 -3.07 6.30 1.71
C LEU A 325 -2.52 4.92 2.08
N ARG A 326 -2.88 3.89 1.32
CA ARG A 326 -2.38 2.52 1.49
C ARG A 326 -1.22 2.20 0.55
N LYS A 327 -1.01 2.99 -0.51
CA LYS A 327 0.17 2.86 -1.37
C LYS A 327 1.39 3.39 -0.64
N ARG A 328 2.43 2.57 -0.55
CA ARG A 328 3.67 2.84 0.19
C ARG A 328 4.84 3.27 -0.69
N GLU A 329 4.72 3.09 -2.00
CA GLU A 329 5.82 3.31 -2.96
C GLU A 329 5.83 4.70 -3.59
N VAL A 330 4.98 5.64 -3.14
CA VAL A 330 4.94 7.02 -3.68
C VAL A 330 5.80 7.97 -2.85
N LEU A 331 6.30 9.06 -3.44
CA LEU A 331 7.22 10.00 -2.79
C LEU A 331 6.74 10.48 -1.41
N GLU A 332 5.45 10.80 -1.26
CA GLU A 332 4.89 11.18 0.05
C GLU A 332 4.89 10.06 1.08
N ALA A 333 4.69 8.81 0.65
CA ALA A 333 4.71 7.66 1.54
C ALA A 333 6.14 7.22 1.89
N LEU A 334 7.09 7.48 1.00
CA LEU A 334 8.52 7.29 1.24
C LEU A 334 9.11 8.38 2.15
N GLY A 335 8.41 9.50 2.31
CA GLY A 335 8.89 10.64 3.09
C GLY A 335 9.93 11.48 2.37
N LEU A 336 9.85 11.53 1.03
CA LEU A 336 10.79 12.24 0.15
C LEU A 336 10.21 13.52 -0.46
N ALA A 337 8.89 13.69 -0.40
CA ALA A 337 8.19 14.89 -0.83
C ALA A 337 6.91 15.07 -0.02
N ARG A 338 6.40 16.31 0.04
CA ARG A 338 5.07 16.62 0.54
C ARG A 338 4.41 17.70 -0.30
N LEU A 339 3.13 17.91 -0.01
CA LEU A 339 2.40 19.01 -0.60
C LEU A 339 2.24 20.16 0.38
N GLU A 340 2.15 21.36 -0.14
CA GLU A 340 1.76 22.57 0.58
C GLU A 340 0.55 23.17 -0.13
N TYR A 341 -0.28 23.85 0.64
CA TYR A 341 -1.52 24.42 0.17
C TYR A 341 -1.43 25.93 0.33
N ASN A 342 -1.44 26.64 -0.81
CA ASN A 342 -1.27 28.09 -0.84
C ASN A 342 -2.29 28.77 0.09
N GLY A 343 -1.82 29.71 0.90
CA GLY A 343 -2.66 30.49 1.81
C GLY A 343 -2.96 29.85 3.16
N ILE A 344 -2.68 28.55 3.37
CA ILE A 344 -2.83 27.94 4.70
C ILE A 344 -1.60 28.28 5.55
N THR A 345 -1.71 29.34 6.34
CA THR A 345 -0.65 29.84 7.23
C THR A 345 -1.20 30.15 8.62
N ALA A 346 -0.34 30.22 9.62
CA ALA A 346 -0.74 30.56 10.99
C ALA A 346 -1.21 32.02 11.09
N GLU A 347 -0.69 32.87 10.19
CA GLU A 347 -0.98 34.29 10.09
C GLU A 347 -2.30 34.60 9.35
N ASP A 348 -2.89 33.62 8.65
CA ASP A 348 -4.20 33.82 8.02
C ASP A 348 -5.28 34.06 9.07
N SER A 349 -6.05 35.14 8.90
CA SER A 349 -7.05 35.55 9.88
C SER A 349 -8.18 34.53 10.04
N GLY A 350 -8.54 33.82 8.97
CA GLY A 350 -9.54 32.75 9.00
C GLY A 350 -9.02 31.54 9.77
N VAL A 351 -7.81 31.07 9.44
CA VAL A 351 -7.15 29.94 10.12
C VAL A 351 -6.94 30.24 11.60
N SER A 352 -6.41 31.43 11.94
CA SER A 352 -6.18 31.84 13.32
C SER A 352 -7.49 31.96 14.11
N ALA A 353 -8.55 32.53 13.52
CA ALA A 353 -9.86 32.63 14.18
C ALA A 353 -10.48 31.24 14.40
N TRP A 354 -10.33 30.33 13.43
CA TRP A 354 -10.78 28.96 13.57
C TRP A 354 -9.99 28.18 14.62
N ALA A 355 -8.67 28.34 14.65
CA ALA A 355 -7.81 27.75 15.68
C ALA A 355 -8.25 28.18 17.09
N ALA A 356 -8.48 29.48 17.29
CA ALA A 356 -9.00 30.02 18.54
C ALA A 356 -10.40 29.48 18.88
N MET A 357 -11.30 29.37 17.89
CA MET A 357 -12.65 28.81 18.06
C MET A 357 -12.64 27.34 18.49
N VAL A 358 -11.71 26.56 17.94
CA VAL A 358 -11.54 25.13 18.26
C VAL A 358 -10.64 24.94 19.49
N GLY A 359 -9.99 25.98 20.00
CA GLY A 359 -9.10 25.93 21.16
C GLY A 359 -7.79 25.17 20.91
N MET A 360 -7.14 25.41 19.77
CA MET A 360 -5.82 24.89 19.43
C MET A 360 -4.89 26.01 18.93
N GLU A 361 -3.58 25.75 18.91
CA GLU A 361 -2.61 26.68 18.35
C GLU A 361 -2.79 26.84 16.82
N PRO A 362 -2.53 28.02 16.24
CA PRO A 362 -2.65 28.26 14.80
C PRO A 362 -1.83 27.28 13.95
N GLU A 363 -0.63 26.89 14.40
CA GLU A 363 0.23 25.94 13.72
C GLU A 363 -0.39 24.54 13.68
N ASP A 364 -1.02 24.10 14.78
CA ASP A 364 -1.76 22.84 14.82
C ASP A 364 -2.96 22.88 13.87
N ALA A 365 -3.66 24.01 13.78
CA ALA A 365 -4.74 24.20 12.82
C ALA A 365 -4.25 24.06 11.37
N VAL A 366 -3.12 24.69 11.01
CA VAL A 366 -2.47 24.53 9.70
C VAL A 366 -2.20 23.06 9.39
N GLN A 367 -1.63 22.31 10.34
CA GLN A 367 -1.35 20.88 10.16
C GLN A 367 -2.64 20.04 10.03
N GLY A 368 -3.68 20.36 10.82
CA GLY A 368 -4.97 19.69 10.80
C GLY A 368 -5.71 19.89 9.48
N ILE A 369 -5.79 21.14 9.01
CA ILE A 369 -6.43 21.49 7.73
C ILE A 369 -5.64 20.84 6.59
N SER A 370 -4.32 20.99 6.56
CA SER A 370 -3.49 20.39 5.51
C SER A 370 -3.60 18.86 5.46
N SER A 371 -3.63 18.20 6.63
CA SER A 371 -3.85 16.75 6.73
C SER A 371 -5.23 16.33 6.21
N LEU A 372 -6.25 17.17 6.39
CA LEU A 372 -7.59 16.94 5.86
C LEU A 372 -7.60 17.03 4.33
N LEU A 373 -6.95 18.05 3.76
CA LEU A 373 -6.81 18.22 2.31
C LEU A 373 -6.00 17.08 1.68
N ASP A 374 -4.94 16.60 2.35
CA ASP A 374 -4.18 15.42 1.93
C ASP A 374 -5.09 14.18 1.83
N ASN A 375 -5.97 13.96 2.82
CA ASN A 375 -6.92 12.86 2.78
C ASN A 375 -7.93 12.96 1.63
N TRP A 376 -8.38 14.17 1.30
CA TRP A 376 -9.33 14.41 0.22
C TRP A 376 -8.71 14.23 -1.16
N ARG A 377 -7.54 14.83 -1.37
CA ARG A 377 -6.71 14.64 -2.57
C ARG A 377 -6.35 13.18 -2.82
N ARG A 378 -5.91 12.46 -1.77
CA ARG A 378 -5.58 11.02 -1.88
C ARG A 378 -6.83 10.12 -1.97
N SER A 379 -8.01 10.70 -1.83
CA SER A 379 -9.29 10.09 -2.22
C SER A 379 -9.75 10.53 -3.62
N ARG A 380 -8.91 11.27 -4.36
CA ARG A 380 -9.15 11.80 -5.72
C ARG A 380 -10.33 12.77 -5.81
N MET A 381 -10.61 13.51 -4.73
CA MET A 381 -11.54 14.63 -4.74
C MET A 381 -10.78 15.91 -5.09
N LEU A 382 -10.25 15.95 -6.32
CA LEU A 382 -9.35 16.98 -6.82
C LEU A 382 -9.91 17.53 -8.14
N PHE A 383 -10.08 18.84 -8.22
CA PHE A 383 -10.39 19.56 -9.45
C PHE A 383 -9.08 19.87 -10.17
N VAL A 384 -9.02 19.57 -11.46
CA VAL A 384 -7.90 19.91 -12.33
C VAL A 384 -8.45 20.82 -13.42
N PRO A 385 -7.97 22.07 -13.53
CA PRO A 385 -8.40 22.98 -14.59
C PRO A 385 -8.20 22.36 -15.98
N ASP A 386 -9.14 22.63 -16.88
CA ASP A 386 -9.13 22.17 -18.28
C ASP A 386 -9.10 20.65 -18.53
N ASP A 387 -9.06 19.82 -17.47
CA ASP A 387 -9.17 18.37 -17.57
C ASP A 387 -10.03 17.79 -16.43
N PRO A 388 -11.28 17.37 -16.69
CA PRO A 388 -12.17 16.81 -15.67
C PRO A 388 -11.79 15.37 -15.29
N ILE A 389 -10.50 15.06 -15.20
CA ILE A 389 -9.94 13.72 -14.98
C ILE A 389 -10.53 13.02 -13.77
N TYR A 390 -10.79 13.75 -12.68
CA TYR A 390 -11.42 13.23 -11.46
C TYR A 390 -12.88 13.67 -11.28
N SER A 391 -13.41 14.45 -12.21
CA SER A 391 -14.79 14.94 -12.20
C SER A 391 -15.66 14.18 -13.22
N ARG A 392 -15.08 13.34 -14.07
CA ARG A 392 -15.80 12.53 -15.08
C ARG A 392 -15.42 11.05 -15.01
N TYR A 393 -16.36 10.16 -15.37
CA TYR A 393 -16.00 8.82 -15.80
C TYR A 393 -15.32 8.85 -17.17
N HIS A 394 -14.16 8.21 -17.30
CA HIS A 394 -13.50 8.16 -18.61
C HIS A 394 -14.20 7.14 -19.54
N PRO A 395 -14.46 7.51 -20.80
CA PRO A 395 -15.06 6.60 -21.77
C PRO A 395 -14.05 5.50 -22.12
N LYS A 396 -14.53 4.28 -22.34
CA LYS A 396 -13.65 3.10 -22.44
C LYS A 396 -12.67 3.19 -23.61
N ASP A 397 -13.04 3.89 -24.67
CA ASP A 397 -12.27 4.17 -25.87
C ASP A 397 -11.29 5.35 -25.71
N SER A 398 -11.20 5.98 -24.54
CA SER A 398 -10.19 7.01 -24.28
C SER A 398 -8.79 6.47 -24.61
N PRO A 399 -8.00 7.17 -25.45
CA PRO A 399 -6.71 6.67 -25.90
C PRO A 399 -5.71 6.55 -24.74
N TYR A 400 -5.82 7.41 -23.72
CA TYR A 400 -5.02 7.32 -22.48
C TYR A 400 -5.42 6.14 -21.58
N LEU A 401 -6.67 5.66 -21.65
CA LEU A 401 -7.07 4.42 -20.96
C LEU A 401 -6.58 3.19 -21.73
N GLN A 402 -6.73 3.18 -23.06
CA GLN A 402 -6.34 2.06 -23.92
C GLN A 402 -4.81 1.84 -23.90
N SER A 403 -4.04 2.91 -23.85
CA SER A 403 -2.57 2.87 -23.68
C SER A 403 -2.11 2.55 -22.26
N GLY A 404 -3.02 2.33 -21.31
CA GLY A 404 -2.67 1.98 -19.92
C GLY A 404 -2.07 3.13 -19.08
N ILE A 405 -1.97 4.35 -19.63
CA ILE A 405 -1.52 5.55 -18.89
C ILE A 405 -2.49 5.87 -17.74
N LEU A 406 -3.79 5.70 -17.98
CA LEU A 406 -4.84 5.81 -16.97
C LEU A 406 -5.36 4.42 -16.57
N PRO A 407 -5.30 4.03 -15.28
CA PRO A 407 -5.95 2.81 -14.81
C PRO A 407 -7.47 2.99 -14.61
N LEU A 408 -8.31 2.30 -15.40
CA LEU A 408 -9.79 2.42 -15.37
C LEU A 408 -10.42 2.31 -13.97
N ARG A 409 -9.87 1.46 -13.08
CA ARG A 409 -10.41 1.21 -11.74
C ARG A 409 -10.27 2.39 -10.77
N ASP A 410 -9.45 3.36 -11.12
CA ASP A 410 -9.02 4.41 -10.22
C ASP A 410 -9.84 5.72 -10.32
N PHE A 411 -10.59 5.92 -11.40
CA PHE A 411 -11.25 7.19 -11.70
C PHE A 411 -12.75 7.09 -11.53
N THR A 412 -13.17 7.11 -10.27
CA THR A 412 -14.60 7.26 -9.92
C THR A 412 -14.82 8.72 -9.55
N PRO A 413 -15.62 9.48 -10.30
CA PRO A 413 -15.83 10.88 -10.02
C PRO A 413 -16.51 11.05 -8.65
N THR A 414 -15.84 11.76 -7.75
CA THR A 414 -16.33 12.00 -6.39
C THR A 414 -16.02 13.40 -5.89
N GLY A 415 -16.88 13.94 -5.03
CA GLY A 415 -16.70 15.27 -4.44
C GLY A 415 -17.05 15.35 -2.96
N LEU A 416 -16.98 16.56 -2.43
CA LEU A 416 -17.30 16.94 -1.07
C LEU A 416 -18.61 17.73 -1.05
N VAL A 417 -19.39 17.54 0.00
CA VAL A 417 -20.52 18.41 0.33
C VAL A 417 -20.50 18.66 1.82
N LEU A 418 -20.85 19.87 2.24
CA LEU A 418 -20.92 20.20 3.66
C LEU A 418 -22.01 19.35 4.32
N LYS A 419 -23.25 19.49 3.84
CA LYS A 419 -24.45 18.77 4.31
C LYS A 419 -24.94 17.77 3.25
N PRO A 420 -25.69 16.73 3.63
CA PRO A 420 -26.25 15.78 2.67
C PRO A 420 -27.13 16.48 1.62
N LEU A 421 -26.85 16.24 0.34
CA LEU A 421 -27.74 16.69 -0.74
C LEU A 421 -29.10 15.98 -0.64
N ALA A 422 -30.19 16.70 -0.88
CA ALA A 422 -31.55 16.14 -0.91
C ALA A 422 -31.75 15.11 -2.03
N GLN A 423 -30.84 15.09 -3.02
CA GLN A 423 -30.88 14.18 -4.16
C GLN A 423 -30.62 12.72 -3.75
N ASN A 424 -31.66 11.90 -3.87
CA ASN A 424 -31.71 10.43 -3.97
C ASN A 424 -30.57 9.63 -3.29
N ARG A 425 -30.88 8.96 -2.16
CA ARG A 425 -29.95 8.12 -1.35
C ARG A 425 -29.13 7.11 -2.17
N ALA A 426 -29.62 6.66 -3.33
CA ALA A 426 -28.89 5.76 -4.24
C ALA A 426 -27.60 6.38 -4.82
N ARG A 427 -27.50 7.72 -4.91
CA ARG A 427 -26.32 8.46 -5.41
C ARG A 427 -25.30 8.84 -4.34
N ALA A 428 -25.58 8.59 -3.05
CA ALA A 428 -24.75 8.95 -1.90
C ALA A 428 -23.33 8.32 -1.87
N LYS A 429 -23.00 7.44 -2.81
CA LYS A 429 -21.63 6.91 -2.99
C LYS A 429 -20.70 7.87 -3.75
N ARG A 430 -21.24 8.92 -4.37
CA ARG A 430 -20.50 9.85 -5.26
C ARG A 430 -19.97 11.09 -4.57
N TRP A 431 -20.36 11.35 -3.33
CA TRP A 431 -19.84 12.47 -2.55
C TRP A 431 -19.67 12.08 -1.10
N ARG A 432 -18.86 12.84 -0.36
CA ARG A 432 -18.67 12.68 1.08
C ARG A 432 -19.24 13.88 1.82
N ASN A 433 -20.15 13.61 2.74
CA ASN A 433 -20.68 14.61 3.66
C ASN A 433 -19.63 14.89 4.74
N LEU A 434 -19.31 16.16 4.96
CA LEU A 434 -18.41 16.57 6.04
C LEU A 434 -19.12 16.55 7.39
N VAL A 435 -20.37 17.02 7.43
CA VAL A 435 -21.21 17.05 8.63
C VAL A 435 -22.48 16.23 8.44
N ASN A 436 -22.97 15.66 9.55
CA ASN A 436 -24.29 15.04 9.65
C ASN A 436 -24.96 15.53 10.94
N ASP A 437 -26.29 15.54 10.98
CA ASP A 437 -27.06 15.98 12.16
C ASP A 437 -26.80 15.10 13.39
N LYS A 438 -26.60 13.79 13.17
CA LYS A 438 -26.23 12.83 14.23
C LYS A 438 -24.77 12.94 14.69
N GLY A 439 -24.03 13.92 14.18
CA GLY A 439 -22.63 14.13 14.55
C GLY A 439 -21.65 13.08 14.02
N SER A 440 -22.08 12.15 13.18
CA SER A 440 -21.25 11.05 12.67
C SER A 440 -20.46 11.38 11.39
N GLY A 441 -20.47 12.65 10.97
CA GLY A 441 -19.70 13.14 9.82
C GLY A 441 -18.20 12.93 10.00
N ALA A 442 -17.47 12.69 8.91
CA ALA A 442 -16.05 12.35 8.98
C ALA A 442 -15.22 13.47 9.62
N LEU A 443 -15.52 14.73 9.27
CA LEU A 443 -14.87 15.91 9.85
C LEU A 443 -15.27 16.08 11.32
N GLN A 444 -16.57 15.96 11.64
CA GLN A 444 -17.04 16.07 13.03
C GLN A 444 -16.38 15.05 13.97
N VAL A 445 -16.16 13.82 13.51
CA VAL A 445 -15.47 12.79 14.30
C VAL A 445 -14.00 13.15 14.51
N LEU A 446 -13.32 13.71 13.51
CA LEU A 446 -11.93 14.17 13.65
C LEU A 446 -11.81 15.38 14.57
N LEU A 447 -12.71 16.36 14.45
CA LEU A 447 -12.70 17.54 15.33
C LEU A 447 -12.87 17.15 16.79
N ARG A 448 -13.87 16.30 17.11
CA ARG A 448 -14.02 15.76 18.47
C ARG A 448 -12.81 14.96 18.94
N LYS A 449 -12.07 14.34 18.01
CA LYS A 449 -10.85 13.61 18.32
C LYS A 449 -9.72 14.59 18.69
N TRP A 450 -9.55 15.66 17.93
CA TRP A 450 -8.52 16.67 18.16
C TRP A 450 -8.79 17.57 19.36
N THR A 451 -10.05 17.68 19.81
CA THR A 451 -10.43 18.52 20.96
C THR A 451 -10.85 17.70 22.19
N ARG A 452 -10.38 16.45 22.31
CA ARG A 452 -10.64 15.63 23.50
C ARG A 452 -10.14 16.38 24.74
N GLY A 453 -11.05 16.60 25.71
CA GLY A 453 -10.74 17.32 26.96
C GLY A 453 -11.32 18.74 27.02
N GLN A 454 -11.84 19.29 25.93
CA GLN A 454 -12.52 20.59 25.95
C GLN A 454 -14.00 20.47 26.33
N SER A 455 -14.49 21.46 27.07
CA SER A 455 -15.93 21.66 27.32
C SER A 455 -16.60 22.37 26.14
N ASN A 456 -17.88 22.07 25.87
CA ASN A 456 -18.71 22.74 24.86
C ASN A 456 -18.27 22.53 23.38
N ILE A 457 -18.07 21.27 22.98
CA ILE A 457 -17.69 20.92 21.61
C ILE A 457 -18.86 21.10 20.63
N ASP A 458 -18.82 22.17 19.82
CA ASP A 458 -19.76 22.40 18.70
C ASP A 458 -19.11 22.05 17.36
N ALA A 459 -18.83 20.76 17.17
CA ALA A 459 -18.16 20.24 15.97
C ALA A 459 -18.93 20.52 14.66
N MET A 460 -20.23 20.87 14.73
CA MET A 460 -20.99 21.29 13.55
C MET A 460 -20.60 22.72 13.15
N LYS A 461 -20.70 23.69 14.06
CA LYS A 461 -20.32 25.08 13.77
C LYS A 461 -18.86 25.20 13.36
N TRP A 462 -17.96 24.48 14.02
CA TRP A 462 -16.54 24.48 13.66
C TRP A 462 -16.29 23.95 12.24
N ALA A 463 -17.04 22.94 11.81
CA ALA A 463 -16.95 22.40 10.46
C ALA A 463 -17.57 23.36 9.42
N GLU A 464 -18.64 24.07 9.75
CA GLU A 464 -19.24 25.10 8.90
C GLU A 464 -18.30 26.31 8.73
N PHE A 465 -17.64 26.75 9.80
CA PHE A 465 -16.64 27.83 9.73
C PHE A 465 -15.41 27.41 8.91
N LEU A 466 -14.89 26.19 9.12
CA LEU A 466 -13.79 25.67 8.30
C LEU A 466 -14.19 25.58 6.83
N TRP A 467 -15.43 25.17 6.54
CA TRP A 467 -15.91 25.11 5.17
C TRP A 467 -15.89 26.48 4.51
N ASP A 468 -16.37 27.53 5.19
CA ASP A 468 -16.34 28.90 4.66
C ASP A 468 -14.91 29.40 4.40
N ILE A 469 -13.96 29.07 5.29
CA ILE A 469 -12.53 29.37 5.04
C ILE A 469 -12.08 28.72 3.73
N LEU A 470 -12.40 27.43 3.53
CA LEU A 470 -11.91 26.66 2.39
C LEU A 470 -12.58 27.03 1.07
N THR A 471 -13.84 27.48 1.08
CA THR A 471 -14.60 27.85 -0.13
C THR A 471 -14.55 29.33 -0.45
N THR A 472 -14.59 30.20 0.56
CA THR A 472 -14.84 31.64 0.39
C THR A 472 -13.57 32.46 0.61
N ASN A 473 -12.87 32.24 1.74
CA ASN A 473 -11.66 32.98 2.09
C ASN A 473 -10.45 32.54 1.24
N LEU A 474 -9.99 31.30 1.45
CA LEU A 474 -8.80 30.77 0.79
C LEU A 474 -9.07 30.20 -0.62
N LYS A 475 -10.34 29.95 -0.96
CA LYS A 475 -10.79 29.41 -2.26
C LYS A 475 -10.00 28.16 -2.72
N LEU A 476 -9.73 27.27 -1.77
CA LEU A 476 -9.02 26.02 -2.02
C LEU A 476 -9.95 24.96 -2.62
N LEU A 477 -11.26 25.10 -2.42
CA LEU A 477 -12.26 24.22 -3.00
C LEU A 477 -12.95 24.89 -4.17
N GLU A 478 -13.13 24.16 -5.26
CA GLU A 478 -13.86 24.57 -6.46
C GLU A 478 -15.21 23.84 -6.51
N ASN A 479 -16.27 24.55 -6.92
CA ASN A 479 -17.57 23.93 -7.18
C ASN A 479 -17.55 23.26 -8.56
N VAL A 480 -17.92 21.99 -8.63
CA VAL A 480 -17.79 21.19 -9.84
C VAL A 480 -19.06 20.38 -10.13
N ILE A 481 -19.22 20.03 -11.40
CA ILE A 481 -20.24 19.10 -11.87
C ILE A 481 -19.58 17.74 -12.10
N LEU A 482 -20.11 16.69 -11.47
CA LEU A 482 -19.66 15.33 -11.75
C LEU A 482 -20.37 14.79 -12.98
N LEU A 483 -19.63 14.15 -13.87
CA LEU A 483 -20.09 13.73 -15.18
C LEU A 483 -19.94 12.22 -15.40
N ASP A 484 -20.86 11.63 -16.15
CA ASP A 484 -20.73 10.26 -16.63
C ASP A 484 -19.80 10.17 -17.86
N SER A 485 -19.61 8.96 -18.39
CA SER A 485 -18.73 8.76 -19.54
C SER A 485 -19.24 9.37 -20.84
N ARG A 486 -20.50 9.82 -20.88
CA ARG A 486 -21.14 10.50 -22.01
C ARG A 486 -21.30 12.00 -21.77
N GLY A 487 -20.74 12.53 -20.69
CA GLY A 487 -20.86 13.94 -20.33
C GLY A 487 -22.19 14.34 -19.68
N LYS A 488 -23.00 13.38 -19.22
CA LYS A 488 -24.24 13.68 -18.50
C LYS A 488 -23.97 13.96 -17.02
N THR A 489 -24.64 14.96 -16.46
CA THR A 489 -24.60 15.30 -15.04
C THR A 489 -25.00 14.13 -14.14
N LEU A 490 -24.09 13.76 -13.23
CA LEU A 490 -24.27 12.79 -12.17
C LEU A 490 -24.63 13.43 -10.84
N ALA A 491 -24.01 14.57 -10.55
CA ALA A 491 -24.23 15.42 -9.39
C ALA A 491 -23.76 16.83 -9.74
N ASP A 492 -24.50 17.82 -9.29
CA ASP A 492 -24.19 19.24 -9.27
C ASP A 492 -23.90 19.67 -7.82
N GLU A 493 -23.33 20.87 -7.66
CA GLU A 493 -23.04 21.49 -6.35
C GLU A 493 -22.13 20.67 -5.42
N VAL A 494 -21.24 19.86 -6.00
CA VAL A 494 -20.19 19.19 -5.22
C VAL A 494 -18.89 19.97 -5.32
N TRP A 495 -18.03 19.79 -4.34
CA TRP A 495 -16.76 20.52 -4.25
C TRP A 495 -15.58 19.57 -4.38
N GLN A 496 -14.52 20.04 -5.02
CA GLN A 496 -13.24 19.33 -5.10
C GLN A 496 -12.10 20.28 -4.77
N LEU A 497 -11.00 19.75 -4.25
CA LEU A 497 -9.80 20.55 -3.98
C LEU A 497 -9.19 21.03 -5.29
N ASN A 498 -8.97 22.32 -5.46
CA ASN A 498 -8.38 22.89 -6.67
C ASN A 498 -6.89 22.53 -6.75
N SER A 499 -6.42 21.94 -7.86
CA SER A 499 -5.01 21.59 -8.03
C SER A 499 -4.07 22.80 -8.09
N ASP A 500 -4.56 23.98 -8.48
CA ASP A 500 -3.71 25.18 -8.63
C ASP A 500 -3.25 25.76 -7.29
N CYS A 501 -3.96 25.44 -6.20
CA CYS A 501 -3.55 25.84 -4.85
C CYS A 501 -2.50 24.89 -4.25
N ILE A 502 -2.07 23.85 -4.97
CA ILE A 502 -1.17 22.82 -4.48
C ILE A 502 0.25 23.07 -4.96
N LYS A 503 1.19 23.02 -4.03
CA LYS A 503 2.63 23.04 -4.31
C LYS A 503 3.31 21.78 -3.80
N VAL A 504 4.29 21.29 -4.53
CA VAL A 504 5.13 20.14 -4.18
C VAL A 504 6.44 20.67 -3.65
N VAL A 505 6.87 20.16 -2.49
CA VAL A 505 8.16 20.49 -1.87
C VAL A 505 8.89 19.21 -1.49
N GLU A 506 10.22 19.30 -1.41
CA GLU A 506 11.03 18.22 -0.83
C GLU A 506 10.66 18.02 0.65
N GLN A 507 10.76 16.78 1.11
CA GLN A 507 10.69 16.44 2.53
C GLN A 507 11.74 15.38 2.85
N SER A 508 12.29 15.43 4.06
CA SER A 508 13.02 14.30 4.65
C SER A 508 12.24 13.79 5.84
N GLY A 509 11.64 12.61 5.70
CA GLY A 509 10.94 11.90 6.76
C GLY A 509 9.44 11.82 6.53
N ARG A 510 8.74 11.14 7.43
CA ARG A 510 7.30 10.90 7.37
C ARG A 510 6.74 10.69 8.77
N PHE A 511 5.42 10.63 8.88
CA PHE A 511 4.75 10.35 10.14
C PHE A 511 4.03 9.01 10.06
N ARG A 512 4.29 8.12 11.02
CA ARG A 512 3.63 6.82 11.10
C ARG A 512 2.78 6.72 12.36
N CYS A 513 1.53 6.30 12.19
CA CYS A 513 0.70 5.94 13.33
C CYS A 513 1.22 4.67 14.00
N LYS A 514 1.58 4.73 15.28
CA LYS A 514 2.06 3.57 16.04
C LYS A 514 1.03 2.43 16.12
N LYS A 515 -0.27 2.75 16.16
CA LYS A 515 -1.36 1.76 16.24
C LYS A 515 -1.75 1.17 14.88
N CYS A 516 -2.17 2.00 13.93
CA CYS A 516 -2.68 1.51 12.64
C CYS A 516 -1.63 1.45 11.52
N GLN A 517 -0.39 1.89 11.79
CA GLN A 517 0.75 1.89 10.89
C GLN A 517 0.53 2.70 9.59
N ARG A 518 -0.48 3.56 9.58
CA ARG A 518 -0.75 4.47 8.47
C ARG A 518 0.32 5.56 8.43
N VAL A 519 0.81 5.82 7.22
CA VAL A 519 1.79 6.86 6.94
C VAL A 519 1.10 8.14 6.44
N THR A 520 1.53 9.28 6.95
CA THR A 520 1.20 10.64 6.49
C THR A 520 2.48 11.45 6.30
N SER A 521 2.42 12.49 5.47
CA SER A 521 3.56 13.39 5.23
C SER A 521 3.77 14.39 6.37
N ARG A 522 2.75 14.62 7.20
CA ARG A 522 2.78 15.62 8.28
C ARG A 522 2.09 15.09 9.54
N PRO A 523 2.31 15.73 10.71
CA PRO A 523 1.55 15.42 11.91
C PRO A 523 0.14 16.01 11.79
N SER A 524 -0.71 15.59 12.70
CA SER A 524 -2.05 16.15 12.91
C SER A 524 -2.11 16.75 14.32
N PRO A 525 -3.12 17.57 14.66
CA PRO A 525 -3.26 18.14 15.99
C PRO A 525 -3.09 17.07 17.08
N GLN A 526 -2.26 17.37 18.08
CA GLN A 526 -1.87 16.46 19.18
C GLN A 526 -1.24 15.14 18.71
N ASN A 527 -0.65 15.10 17.51
CA ASN A 527 -0.13 13.91 16.85
C ASN A 527 -1.16 12.77 16.73
N LEU A 528 -2.46 13.07 16.64
CA LEU A 528 -3.52 12.06 16.65
C LEU A 528 -3.82 11.51 15.26
N CYS A 529 -3.77 10.19 15.06
CA CYS A 529 -3.99 9.56 13.75
C CYS A 529 -5.25 10.04 13.00
N MET A 530 -5.11 10.38 11.72
CA MET A 530 -6.21 10.86 10.84
C MET A 530 -7.27 9.80 10.52
N GLN A 531 -7.07 8.54 10.89
CA GLN A 531 -8.04 7.48 10.62
C GLN A 531 -9.22 7.57 11.61
N ARG A 532 -10.44 7.73 11.09
CA ARG A 532 -11.68 7.93 11.86
C ARG A 532 -11.86 7.03 13.09
N ASN A 533 -11.48 5.75 12.96
CA ASN A 533 -11.67 4.73 14.00
C ASN A 533 -10.34 4.30 14.67
N CYS A 534 -9.26 5.05 14.48
CA CYS A 534 -7.98 4.83 15.15
C CYS A 534 -7.80 5.92 16.20
N ASP A 535 -7.46 5.54 17.41
CA ASP A 535 -7.14 6.41 18.54
C ASP A 535 -5.64 6.56 18.78
N GLY A 536 -4.79 5.87 18.01
CA GLY A 536 -3.34 5.96 18.14
C GLY A 536 -2.75 7.31 17.76
N THR A 537 -1.49 7.51 18.17
CA THR A 537 -0.68 8.68 17.85
C THR A 537 0.24 8.41 16.66
N VAL A 538 0.74 9.47 16.02
CA VAL A 538 1.76 9.41 14.98
C VAL A 538 3.10 9.82 15.52
N VAL A 539 4.17 9.19 15.02
CA VAL A 539 5.55 9.57 15.31
C VAL A 539 6.29 9.84 14.02
N HIS A 540 7.27 10.74 14.11
CA HIS A 540 8.18 11.01 13.02
C HIS A 540 9.09 9.80 12.77
N GLU A 541 9.34 9.51 11.50
CA GLU A 541 10.31 8.54 11.02
C GLU A 541 11.17 9.21 9.96
N GLU A 542 12.48 9.17 10.14
CA GLU A 542 13.41 9.52 9.07
C GLU A 542 13.27 8.56 7.88
N PRO A 543 13.69 8.96 6.67
CA PRO A 543 13.76 8.06 5.53
C PRO A 543 14.61 6.83 5.88
N ASN A 544 14.02 5.64 5.80
CA ASN A 544 14.74 4.40 6.08
C ASN A 544 15.53 3.96 4.85
N PHE A 545 16.84 4.18 4.82
CA PHE A 545 17.71 3.78 3.71
C PHE A 545 17.97 2.26 3.63
N GLU A 546 17.53 1.47 4.62
CA GLU A 546 17.45 0.01 4.48
C GLU A 546 16.22 -0.43 3.65
N ASP A 547 15.19 0.43 3.51
CA ASP A 547 14.08 0.17 2.59
C ASP A 547 14.56 0.37 1.16
N TYR A 548 14.50 -0.71 0.36
CA TYR A 548 14.88 -0.69 -1.05
C TYR A 548 14.24 0.47 -1.82
N ASN A 549 12.95 0.76 -1.58
CA ASN A 549 12.21 1.80 -2.30
C ASN A 549 12.69 3.22 -1.97
N VAL A 550 13.29 3.43 -0.80
CA VAL A 550 13.94 4.70 -0.43
C VAL A 550 15.37 4.71 -0.96
N SER A 551 16.13 3.65 -0.71
CA SER A 551 17.55 3.56 -1.06
C SER A 551 17.83 3.78 -2.56
N ILE A 552 16.95 3.28 -3.42
CA ILE A 552 17.09 3.39 -4.88
C ILE A 552 16.83 4.81 -5.38
N MET A 553 16.15 5.65 -4.61
CA MET A 553 15.85 7.03 -4.98
C MET A 553 17.09 7.94 -4.85
N ASP A 554 18.10 7.53 -4.09
CA ASP A 554 19.30 8.32 -3.82
C ASP A 554 20.55 7.87 -4.60
N ARG A 555 20.40 6.86 -5.46
CA ARG A 555 21.48 6.30 -6.27
C ARG A 555 21.37 6.74 -7.72
N ALA A 556 22.49 6.72 -8.45
CA ALA A 556 22.45 6.83 -9.90
C ALA A 556 21.59 5.70 -10.48
N PHE A 557 20.58 6.06 -11.27
CA PHE A 557 19.55 5.13 -11.71
C PHE A 557 19.54 4.96 -13.24
N THR A 558 19.76 3.73 -13.71
CA THR A 558 19.53 3.32 -15.10
C THR A 558 18.34 2.37 -15.14
N MET A 559 17.28 2.76 -15.84
CA MET A 559 16.08 1.94 -15.95
C MET A 559 16.37 0.60 -16.64
N VAL A 560 15.88 -0.50 -16.05
CA VAL A 560 15.75 -1.76 -16.80
C VAL A 560 14.63 -1.63 -17.84
N ASN A 561 14.98 -1.86 -19.11
CA ASN A 561 14.09 -1.81 -20.27
C ASN A 561 13.99 -3.22 -20.85
N ALA A 562 12.92 -3.92 -20.47
CA ALA A 562 12.71 -5.33 -20.72
C ALA A 562 11.79 -5.56 -21.91
N GLU A 563 12.19 -6.48 -22.79
CA GLU A 563 11.39 -6.94 -23.94
C GLU A 563 11.26 -8.46 -23.93
N GLU A 564 10.11 -8.97 -24.37
CA GLU A 564 9.90 -10.40 -24.55
C GLU A 564 10.74 -10.92 -25.72
N HIS A 565 11.44 -12.04 -25.52
CA HIS A 565 12.25 -12.71 -26.54
C HIS A 565 11.92 -14.21 -26.60
N THR A 566 10.70 -14.53 -27.05
CA THR A 566 10.24 -15.92 -27.21
C THR A 566 9.89 -16.23 -28.67
N ALA A 567 9.45 -17.45 -28.95
CA ALA A 567 8.90 -17.81 -30.27
C ALA A 567 7.52 -17.21 -30.54
N GLN A 568 6.86 -16.64 -29.52
CA GLN A 568 5.51 -16.08 -29.64
C GLN A 568 5.54 -14.65 -30.18
N VAL A 569 6.67 -13.96 -30.03
CA VAL A 569 6.93 -12.65 -30.64
C VAL A 569 7.17 -12.83 -32.15
N PRO A 570 6.50 -12.06 -33.03
CA PRO A 570 6.72 -12.12 -34.46
C PRO A 570 8.21 -11.96 -34.83
N GLY A 571 8.69 -12.74 -35.80
CA GLY A 571 10.11 -12.80 -36.14
C GLY A 571 10.75 -11.45 -36.50
N THR A 572 10.00 -10.57 -37.18
CA THR A 572 10.42 -9.21 -37.52
C THR A 572 10.61 -8.32 -36.29
N VAL A 573 9.66 -8.39 -35.34
CA VAL A 573 9.73 -7.66 -34.05
C VAL A 573 10.89 -8.19 -33.22
N ARG A 574 11.05 -9.51 -33.14
CA ARG A 574 12.14 -10.14 -32.40
C ARG A 574 13.51 -9.73 -32.95
N ALA A 575 13.69 -9.74 -34.26
CA ALA A 575 14.95 -9.29 -34.89
C ALA A 575 15.25 -7.81 -34.59
N LYS A 576 14.23 -6.94 -34.60
CA LYS A 576 14.36 -5.53 -34.21
C LYS A 576 14.79 -5.38 -32.75
N VAL A 577 14.14 -6.12 -31.84
CA VAL A 577 14.46 -6.14 -30.40
C VAL A 577 15.89 -6.67 -30.16
N GLU A 578 16.30 -7.73 -30.86
CA GLU A 578 17.64 -8.28 -30.75
C GLU A 578 18.72 -7.32 -31.26
N GLN A 579 18.47 -6.65 -32.39
CA GLN A 579 19.37 -5.62 -32.93
C GLN A 579 19.49 -4.43 -31.97
N ASP A 580 18.37 -3.99 -31.39
CA ASP A 580 18.35 -2.93 -30.39
C ASP A 580 19.06 -3.35 -29.09
N PHE A 581 18.88 -4.60 -28.64
CA PHE A 581 19.62 -5.16 -27.52
C PHE A 581 21.13 -5.22 -27.78
N LYS A 582 21.57 -5.61 -28.98
CA LYS A 582 23.00 -5.65 -29.35
C LYS A 582 23.61 -4.26 -29.53
N SER A 583 22.80 -3.25 -29.86
CA SER A 583 23.27 -1.88 -30.05
C SER A 583 23.73 -1.25 -28.73
N ALA A 584 24.91 -0.65 -28.75
CA ALA A 584 25.45 0.13 -27.62
C ALA A 584 24.56 1.34 -27.26
N LYS A 585 23.81 1.87 -28.25
CA LYS A 585 22.87 3.00 -28.08
C LYS A 585 21.41 2.58 -28.15
N GLY A 586 21.14 1.27 -28.10
CA GLY A 586 19.79 0.73 -28.15
C GLY A 586 19.05 0.86 -26.82
N ARG A 587 17.72 0.96 -26.89
CA ARG A 587 16.87 1.20 -25.72
C ARG A 587 16.72 -0.04 -24.85
N THR A 588 16.68 -1.21 -25.47
CA THR A 588 16.47 -2.51 -24.82
C THR A 588 17.75 -2.93 -24.13
N ASN A 589 17.67 -3.19 -22.83
CA ASN A 589 18.81 -3.66 -22.05
C ASN A 589 18.52 -4.95 -21.27
N CYS A 590 17.30 -5.46 -21.32
CA CYS A 590 16.92 -6.72 -20.72
C CYS A 590 16.07 -7.54 -21.72
N LEU A 591 16.46 -8.77 -21.99
CA LEU A 591 15.63 -9.72 -22.74
C LEU A 591 15.06 -10.76 -21.80
N VAL A 592 13.75 -11.02 -21.87
CA VAL A 592 13.13 -12.14 -21.14
C VAL A 592 12.82 -13.26 -22.12
N ALA A 593 13.55 -14.36 -22.03
CA ALA A 593 13.54 -15.44 -23.00
C ALA A 593 13.18 -16.79 -22.36
N THR A 594 12.80 -17.76 -23.20
CA THR A 594 12.79 -19.18 -22.81
C THR A 594 14.18 -19.80 -23.04
N PRO A 595 14.62 -20.82 -22.26
CA PRO A 595 15.96 -21.40 -22.36
C PRO A 595 16.39 -21.83 -23.77
N THR A 596 15.44 -22.23 -24.61
CA THR A 596 15.67 -22.69 -25.99
C THR A 596 15.92 -21.58 -27.00
N LEU A 597 15.72 -20.31 -26.64
CA LEU A 597 15.80 -19.14 -27.54
C LEU A 597 16.68 -18.02 -26.97
N GLY A 598 17.71 -18.39 -26.20
CA GLY A 598 18.75 -17.44 -25.79
C GLY A 598 19.48 -16.86 -27.01
N VAL A 599 19.81 -15.56 -26.96
CA VAL A 599 20.65 -14.94 -27.98
C VAL A 599 22.02 -15.63 -27.96
N GLY A 600 22.43 -16.19 -29.09
CA GLY A 600 23.77 -16.77 -29.26
C GLY A 600 24.81 -15.71 -28.89
N SER A 601 25.74 -16.09 -28.00
CA SER A 601 26.73 -15.22 -27.36
C SER A 601 27.56 -14.42 -28.34
#